data_AF-A0A7C1CFH1-F1
#
_entry.id   AF-A0A7C1CFH1-F1
#
_cell.length_a   1.000
_cell.length_b   1.000
_cell.length_c   1.000
_cell.angle_alpha   90.00
_cell.angle_beta   90.00
_cell.angle_gamma   90.00
#
_symmetry.space_group_name_H-M   'P 1'
#
loop_
_entity.id
_entity.type
_entity.pdbx_description
1 polymer ?
#
loop_
_entity_poly.entity_id
_entity_poly.type
_entity_poly.pdbx_seq_one_letter_code
_entity_poly.pdbx_strand_id
1 'polypeptide(L)'
;MSINVEILYSLIAVVSFTALLYVIAFLLAKKKRFQSIEIDVEGGAILVKTTKLNEFIENFGKRHARIFKVLGNIAILSSIPMAAYGIYFFHMNLQLWKVAPSTASPVAPILPGITVGLDELPYFLLAIAITLIPHELAHAFHASSEDIKVKSAGVFLFFILPGGFAEIDEEELAKKPLWTQLRVFAAGSFANILTFLVLLGVFSLLRDRRGGACKEASGDTA
;
A
#
# COMPACT_ATOMS: atom_id res chain seq x y z
N MET A 1 27.99 23.41 7.50
CA MET A 1 26.68 22.73 7.48
C MET A 1 26.58 21.90 8.75
N SER A 2 26.10 22.49 9.84
CA SER A 2 25.90 21.77 11.10
C SER A 2 24.73 20.80 10.91
N ILE A 3 24.99 19.50 10.93
CA ILE A 3 23.91 18.53 11.08
C ILE A 3 23.26 18.84 12.42
N ASN A 4 21.97 19.17 12.42
CA ASN A 4 21.23 19.39 13.65
C ASN A 4 21.35 18.12 14.51
N VAL A 5 21.75 18.29 15.77
CA VAL A 5 21.99 17.18 16.69
C VAL A 5 20.76 16.25 16.78
N GLU A 6 19.55 16.79 16.64
CA GLU A 6 18.30 16.03 16.55
C GLU A 6 18.21 15.12 15.32
N ILE A 7 18.60 15.61 14.14
CA ILE A 7 18.63 14.81 12.91
C ILE A 7 19.66 13.69 13.06
N LEU A 8 20.80 13.97 13.68
CA LEU A 8 21.83 12.95 13.94
C LEU A 8 21.29 11.85 14.87
N TYR A 9 20.62 12.21 15.98
CA TYR A 9 20.01 11.21 16.86
C TYR A 9 18.91 10.41 16.17
N SER A 10 18.08 11.05 15.35
CA SER A 10 17.02 10.39 14.60
C SER A 10 17.59 9.37 13.61
N LEU A 11 18.65 9.74 12.89
CA LEU A 11 19.37 8.85 11.98
C LEU A 11 19.97 7.65 12.72
N ILE A 12 20.65 7.88 13.85
CA ILE A 12 21.23 6.81 14.66
C ILE A 12 20.14 5.86 15.16
N ALA A 13 19.01 6.38 15.63
CA ALA A 13 17.89 5.59 16.11
C ALA A 13 17.30 4.72 14.99
N VAL A 14 17.01 5.29 13.82
CA VAL A 14 16.45 4.57 12.67
C VAL A 14 17.43 3.50 12.19
N VAL A 15 18.71 3.83 12.00
CA VAL A 15 19.72 2.86 11.53
C VAL A 15 19.91 1.73 12.54
N SER A 16 20.00 2.03 13.83
CA SER A 16 20.17 1.01 14.87
C SER A 16 18.96 0.09 14.99
N PHE A 17 17.76 0.67 14.94
CA PHE A 17 16.51 -0.08 14.96
C PHE A 17 16.36 -0.98 13.73
N THR A 18 16.62 -0.46 12.53
CA THR A 18 16.59 -1.24 11.30
C THR A 18 17.65 -2.35 11.35
N ALA A 19 18.88 -2.06 11.75
CA ALA A 19 19.93 -3.08 11.89
C ALA A 19 19.51 -4.20 12.86
N LEU A 20 18.89 -3.85 13.98
CA LEU A 20 18.33 -4.83 14.92
C LEU A 20 17.25 -5.71 14.27
N LEU A 21 16.33 -5.13 13.49
CA LEU A 21 15.32 -5.90 12.76
C LEU A 21 15.96 -6.87 11.75
N TYR A 22 16.99 -6.46 11.02
CA TYR A 22 17.74 -7.33 10.11
C TYR A 22 18.44 -8.47 10.84
N VAL A 23 19.07 -8.20 11.99
CA VAL A 23 19.71 -9.24 12.81
C VAL A 23 18.68 -10.23 13.32
N ILE A 24 17.54 -9.76 13.85
CA ILE A 24 16.46 -10.62 14.33
C ILE A 24 15.91 -11.48 13.18
N ALA A 25 15.62 -10.86 12.03
CA ALA A 25 15.11 -11.56 10.86
C ALA A 25 16.09 -12.63 10.37
N PHE A 26 17.39 -12.32 10.30
CA PHE A 26 18.42 -13.28 9.92
C PHE A 26 18.51 -14.48 10.89
N LEU A 27 18.41 -14.23 12.20
CA LEU A 27 18.40 -15.29 13.21
C LEU A 27 17.14 -16.16 13.13
N LEU A 28 15.99 -15.56 12.79
CA LEU A 28 14.72 -16.27 12.62
C LEU A 28 14.70 -17.07 11.31
N ALA A 29 15.21 -16.53 10.21
CA ALA A 29 15.34 -17.22 8.93
C ALA A 29 16.14 -18.54 9.05
N LYS A 30 17.18 -18.55 9.90
CA LYS A 30 17.97 -19.76 10.18
C LYS A 30 17.19 -20.83 10.94
N LYS A 31 16.19 -20.43 11.74
CA LYS A 31 15.29 -21.35 12.43
C LYS A 31 14.12 -21.67 11.50
N LYS A 32 14.23 -22.75 10.69
CA LYS A 32 13.12 -23.34 9.91
C LYS A 32 12.01 -23.92 10.80
N ARG A 33 11.46 -23.10 11.70
CA ARG A 33 10.60 -23.51 12.81
C ARG A 33 9.12 -23.54 12.42
N PHE A 34 8.74 -22.87 11.35
CA PHE A 34 7.35 -22.81 10.88
C PHE A 34 7.27 -23.27 9.43
N GLN A 35 6.47 -24.31 9.15
CA GLN A 35 6.32 -24.87 7.80
C GLN A 35 5.55 -23.94 6.84
N SER A 36 4.78 -22.99 7.38
CA SER A 36 3.89 -22.12 6.62
C SER A 36 4.34 -20.66 6.54
N ILE A 37 5.43 -20.30 7.25
CA ILE A 37 6.00 -18.95 7.26
C ILE A 37 7.46 -19.09 6.88
N GLU A 38 7.83 -18.45 5.77
CA GLU A 38 9.19 -18.44 5.24
C GLU A 38 9.75 -17.03 5.39
N ILE A 39 10.99 -16.93 5.87
CA ILE A 39 11.68 -15.65 6.04
C ILE A 39 12.90 -15.68 5.14
N ASP A 40 12.86 -14.84 4.10
CA ASP A 40 13.95 -14.70 3.14
C ASP A 40 14.63 -13.34 3.31
N VAL A 41 15.93 -13.28 3.08
CA VAL A 41 16.68 -12.02 3.06
C VAL A 41 17.38 -11.93 1.72
N GLU A 42 16.82 -11.14 0.80
CA GLU A 42 17.31 -11.01 -0.57
C GLU A 42 17.35 -9.55 -0.99
N GLY A 43 18.41 -9.15 -1.71
CA GLY A 43 18.49 -7.82 -2.34
C GLY A 43 18.39 -6.62 -1.38
N GLY A 44 18.62 -6.80 -0.08
CA GLY A 44 18.39 -5.74 0.92
C GLY A 44 16.94 -5.59 1.36
N ALA A 45 16.11 -6.63 1.18
CA ALA A 45 14.79 -6.75 1.78
C ALA A 45 14.75 -7.95 2.72
N ILE A 46 14.01 -7.81 3.82
CA ILE A 46 13.51 -8.93 4.61
C ILE A 46 12.12 -9.25 4.09
N LEU A 47 11.88 -10.48 3.64
CA LEU A 47 10.57 -10.95 3.21
C LEU A 47 10.03 -11.94 4.23
N VAL A 48 8.81 -11.71 4.69
CA VAL A 48 8.07 -12.65 5.53
C VAL A 48 6.89 -13.15 4.73
N LYS A 49 7.03 -14.35 4.16
CA LYS A 49 6.04 -15.03 3.33
C LYS A 49 5.16 -15.92 4.19
N THR A 50 3.87 -16.02 3.86
CA THR A 50 2.94 -16.98 4.44
C THR A 50 2.06 -17.60 3.36
N THR A 51 1.87 -18.91 3.44
CA THR A 51 0.93 -19.65 2.58
C THR A 51 -0.45 -19.83 3.22
N LYS A 52 -0.60 -19.49 4.51
CA LYS A 52 -1.86 -19.68 5.26
C LYS A 52 -3.03 -18.89 4.69
N LEU A 53 -2.76 -17.79 3.99
CA LEU A 53 -3.79 -16.93 3.41
C LEU A 53 -4.22 -17.36 2.02
N ASN A 54 -3.44 -18.22 1.34
CA ASN A 54 -3.66 -18.55 -0.06
C ASN A 54 -5.03 -19.19 -0.29
N GLU A 55 -5.39 -20.18 0.53
CA GLU A 55 -6.68 -20.86 0.40
C GLU A 55 -7.86 -19.90 0.60
N PHE A 56 -7.77 -18.99 1.58
CA PHE A 56 -8.78 -17.96 1.78
C PHE A 56 -8.89 -17.04 0.55
N ILE A 57 -7.75 -16.53 0.07
CA ILE A 57 -7.69 -15.60 -1.07
C ILE A 57 -8.26 -16.27 -2.32
N GLU A 58 -7.82 -17.49 -2.62
CA GLU A 58 -8.26 -18.23 -3.79
C GLU A 58 -9.74 -18.57 -3.72
N ASN A 59 -10.22 -19.11 -2.59
CA ASN A 59 -11.62 -19.44 -2.41
C ASN A 59 -12.51 -18.20 -2.49
N PHE A 60 -12.09 -17.08 -1.89
CA PHE A 60 -12.84 -15.83 -1.93
C PHE A 60 -12.90 -15.23 -3.33
N GLY A 61 -11.76 -15.19 -4.04
CA GLY A 61 -11.66 -14.71 -5.41
C GLY A 61 -12.48 -15.54 -6.39
N LYS A 62 -12.39 -16.87 -6.31
CA LYS A 62 -13.18 -17.81 -7.14
C LYS A 62 -14.68 -17.70 -6.84
N ARG A 63 -15.07 -17.66 -5.57
CA ARG A 63 -16.47 -17.55 -5.14
C ARG A 63 -17.15 -16.29 -5.67
N HIS A 64 -16.43 -15.17 -5.69
CA HIS A 64 -16.95 -13.87 -6.15
C HIS A 64 -16.45 -13.48 -7.54
N ALA A 65 -16.09 -14.45 -8.37
CA ALA A 65 -15.39 -14.19 -9.62
C ALA A 65 -16.14 -13.23 -10.56
N ARG A 66 -17.48 -13.31 -10.61
CA ARG A 66 -18.27 -12.37 -11.43
C ARG A 66 -18.10 -10.92 -10.98
N ILE A 67 -18.07 -10.67 -9.68
CA ILE A 67 -17.89 -9.33 -9.12
C ILE A 67 -16.49 -8.82 -9.49
N PHE A 68 -15.45 -9.61 -9.24
CA PHE A 68 -14.08 -9.22 -9.56
C PHE A 68 -13.84 -9.01 -11.06
N LYS A 69 -14.47 -9.79 -11.94
CA LYS A 69 -14.40 -9.56 -13.40
C LYS A 69 -15.06 -8.25 -13.82
N VAL A 70 -16.21 -7.90 -13.23
CA VAL A 70 -16.88 -6.61 -13.48
C VAL A 70 -16.03 -5.45 -12.95
N LEU A 71 -15.59 -5.53 -11.69
CA LEU A 71 -14.71 -4.54 -11.08
C LEU A 71 -13.40 -4.41 -11.88
N GLY A 72 -12.87 -5.50 -12.43
CA GLY A 72 -11.66 -5.50 -13.23
C GLY A 72 -11.84 -4.76 -14.55
N ASN A 73 -12.98 -4.91 -15.21
CA ASN A 73 -13.28 -4.13 -16.42
C ASN A 73 -13.39 -2.63 -16.10
N ILE A 74 -14.00 -2.27 -14.96
CA ILE A 74 -14.08 -0.89 -14.49
C ILE A 74 -12.69 -0.36 -14.12
N ALA A 75 -11.87 -1.17 -13.47
CA ALA A 75 -10.49 -0.83 -13.10
C ALA A 75 -9.67 -0.47 -14.34
N ILE A 76 -9.79 -1.23 -15.43
CA ILE A 76 -9.05 -0.96 -16.67
C ILE A 76 -9.57 0.29 -17.36
N LEU A 77 -10.89 0.49 -17.39
CA LEU A 77 -11.46 1.70 -17.98
C LEU A 77 -11.03 2.95 -17.20
N SER A 78 -10.98 2.87 -15.86
CA SER A 78 -10.55 3.97 -14.99
C SER A 78 -9.04 4.19 -14.97
N SER A 79 -8.23 3.18 -15.27
CA SER A 79 -6.77 3.33 -15.31
C SER A 79 -6.29 4.23 -16.44
N ILE A 80 -7.00 4.30 -17.57
CA ILE A 80 -6.63 5.16 -18.72
C ILE A 80 -6.66 6.65 -18.35
N PRO A 81 -7.80 7.24 -17.90
CA PRO A 81 -7.84 8.64 -17.50
C PRO A 81 -6.94 8.91 -16.29
N MET A 82 -6.78 7.94 -15.38
CA MET A 82 -5.93 8.12 -14.21
C MET A 82 -4.44 8.15 -14.58
N ALA A 83 -4.00 7.33 -15.53
CA ALA A 83 -2.66 7.41 -16.09
C ALA A 83 -2.43 8.75 -16.81
N ALA A 84 -3.39 9.19 -17.62
CA ALA A 84 -3.32 10.49 -18.29
C ALA A 84 -3.22 11.65 -17.29
N TYR A 85 -4.03 11.63 -16.22
CA TYR A 85 -3.96 12.61 -15.16
C TYR A 85 -2.64 12.56 -14.39
N GLY A 86 -2.13 11.37 -14.07
CA GLY A 86 -0.84 11.21 -13.40
C GLY A 86 0.30 11.80 -14.21
N ILE A 87 0.36 11.49 -15.51
CA ILE A 87 1.35 12.06 -16.44
C ILE A 87 1.23 13.59 -16.48
N TYR A 88 0.02 14.11 -16.62
CA TYR A 88 -0.23 15.55 -16.60
C TYR A 88 0.22 16.19 -15.28
N PHE A 89 -0.15 15.61 -14.13
CA PHE A 89 0.19 16.10 -12.81
C PHE A 89 1.70 16.16 -12.63
N PHE A 90 2.43 15.06 -12.89
CA PHE A 90 3.88 15.03 -12.74
C PHE A 90 4.59 15.98 -13.71
N HIS A 91 4.11 16.09 -14.95
CA HIS A 91 4.64 17.03 -15.93
C HIS A 91 4.51 18.48 -15.45
N MET A 92 3.31 18.88 -15.00
CA MET A 92 3.07 20.21 -14.47
C MET A 92 3.85 20.47 -13.19
N ASN A 93 3.93 19.50 -12.28
CA ASN A 93 4.71 19.62 -11.05
C ASN A 93 6.20 19.84 -11.35
N LEU A 94 6.76 19.11 -12.31
CA LEU A 94 8.15 19.26 -12.73
C LEU A 94 8.44 20.65 -13.32
N GLN A 95 7.49 21.22 -14.07
CA GLN A 95 7.62 22.58 -14.57
C GLN A 95 7.59 23.60 -13.43
N LEU A 96 6.63 23.47 -12.51
CA LEU A 96 6.51 24.34 -11.34
C LEU A 96 7.75 24.28 -10.46
N TRP A 97 8.34 23.10 -10.27
CA TRP A 97 9.56 22.94 -9.49
C TRP A 97 10.76 23.75 -10.03
N LYS A 98 10.75 24.10 -11.33
CA LYS A 98 11.79 24.93 -11.94
C LYS A 98 11.52 26.44 -11.84
N VAL A 99 10.25 26.85 -11.96
CA VAL A 99 9.88 28.27 -12.13
C VAL A 99 9.28 28.90 -10.87
N ALA A 100 8.58 28.10 -10.05
CA ALA A 100 7.93 28.53 -8.81
C ALA A 100 7.87 27.35 -7.82
N PRO A 101 9.00 26.96 -7.20
CA PRO A 101 9.07 25.79 -6.33
C PRO A 101 8.07 25.82 -5.16
N SER A 102 7.69 27.02 -4.69
CA SER A 102 6.72 27.19 -3.59
C SER A 102 5.27 26.84 -3.97
N THR A 103 4.94 26.76 -5.27
CA THR A 103 3.61 26.36 -5.75
C THR A 103 3.59 24.93 -6.27
N ALA A 104 4.75 24.29 -6.43
CA ALA A 104 4.85 22.88 -6.73
C ALA A 104 4.36 22.03 -5.55
N SER A 105 3.74 20.89 -5.84
CA SER A 105 3.40 19.95 -4.78
C SER A 105 4.67 19.28 -4.27
N PRO A 106 4.85 19.13 -2.96
CA PRO A 106 6.04 18.48 -2.44
C PRO A 106 6.04 17.00 -2.84
N VAL A 107 7.02 16.61 -3.65
CA VAL A 107 7.32 15.21 -3.99
C VAL A 107 8.68 14.89 -3.36
N ALA A 108 8.66 14.31 -2.17
CA ALA A 108 9.86 13.94 -1.42
C ALA A 108 9.80 12.45 -1.05
N PRO A 109 10.94 11.72 -1.10
CA PRO A 109 11.02 10.38 -0.56
C PRO A 109 10.64 10.37 0.91
N ILE A 110 9.89 9.35 1.34
CA ILE A 110 9.50 9.23 2.74
C ILE A 110 10.64 8.56 3.51
N LEU A 111 11.35 9.36 4.29
CA LEU A 111 12.47 8.97 5.13
C LEU A 111 12.13 9.25 6.62
N PRO A 112 11.89 8.20 7.42
CA PRO A 112 11.77 8.28 8.88
C PRO A 112 12.88 9.12 9.51
N GLY A 113 12.52 10.10 10.34
CA GLY A 113 13.45 10.99 11.03
C GLY A 113 14.02 12.14 10.18
N ILE A 114 13.68 12.23 8.89
CA ILE A 114 14.10 13.32 8.00
C ILE A 114 12.88 14.04 7.40
N THR A 115 12.04 13.31 6.67
CA THR A 115 10.85 13.87 6.00
C THR A 115 9.55 13.52 6.70
N VAL A 116 9.57 12.50 7.56
CA VAL A 116 8.47 12.11 8.44
C VAL A 116 9.03 12.01 9.86
N GLY A 117 8.45 12.75 10.80
CA GLY A 117 8.88 12.74 12.19
C GLY A 117 8.72 11.35 12.83
N LEU A 118 9.53 11.03 13.84
CA LEU A 118 9.40 9.74 14.54
C LEU A 118 8.01 9.60 15.20
N ASP A 119 7.43 10.70 15.65
CA ASP A 119 6.08 10.75 16.23
C ASP A 119 4.96 10.52 15.18
N GLU A 120 5.27 10.78 13.91
CA GLU A 120 4.36 10.59 12.78
C GLU A 120 4.40 9.15 12.23
N LEU A 121 5.45 8.38 12.55
CA LEU A 121 5.63 7.02 12.05
C LEU A 121 4.44 6.10 12.28
N PRO A 122 3.79 6.07 13.47
CA PRO A 122 2.63 5.21 13.67
C PRO A 122 1.49 5.52 12.70
N TYR A 123 1.25 6.81 12.43
CA TYR A 123 0.22 7.25 11.48
C TYR A 123 0.61 6.92 10.05
N PHE A 124 1.89 7.09 9.71
CA PHE A 124 2.42 6.72 8.40
C PHE A 124 2.32 5.21 8.14
N LEU A 125 2.71 4.37 9.10
CA LEU A 125 2.59 2.91 9.01
C LEU A 125 1.13 2.48 8.88
N LEU A 126 0.23 3.13 9.61
CA LEU A 126 -1.20 2.89 9.48
C LEU A 126 -1.72 3.27 8.09
N ALA A 127 -1.31 4.42 7.56
CA ALA A 127 -1.67 4.84 6.21
C ALA A 127 -1.16 3.85 5.15
N ILE A 128 0.09 3.41 5.26
CA ILE A 128 0.64 2.35 4.40
C ILE A 128 -0.19 1.08 4.51
N ALA A 129 -0.50 0.61 5.71
CA ALA A 129 -1.27 -0.62 5.90
C ALA A 129 -2.66 -0.52 5.26
N ILE A 130 -3.36 0.59 5.49
CA ILE A 130 -4.71 0.83 4.92
C ILE A 130 -4.67 0.93 3.40
N THR A 131 -3.58 1.43 2.81
CA THR A 131 -3.45 1.53 1.35
C THR A 131 -2.97 0.22 0.73
N LEU A 132 -1.86 -0.36 1.21
CA LEU A 132 -1.22 -1.51 0.57
C LEU A 132 -1.98 -2.82 0.82
N ILE A 133 -2.60 -3.03 1.98
CA ILE A 133 -3.29 -4.32 2.23
C ILE A 133 -4.43 -4.51 1.21
N PRO A 134 -5.35 -3.55 1.01
CA PRO A 134 -6.36 -3.66 -0.04
C PRO A 134 -5.76 -3.71 -1.45
N HIS A 135 -4.65 -3.00 -1.70
CA HIS A 135 -3.97 -2.99 -3.00
C HIS A 135 -3.51 -4.39 -3.42
N GLU A 136 -2.73 -5.04 -2.57
CA GLU A 136 -2.17 -6.37 -2.83
C GLU A 136 -3.25 -7.45 -2.84
N LEU A 137 -4.22 -7.36 -1.92
CA LEU A 137 -5.37 -8.27 -1.91
C LEU A 137 -6.21 -8.13 -3.18
N ALA A 138 -6.37 -6.93 -3.73
CA ALA A 138 -7.12 -6.74 -4.97
C ALA A 138 -6.45 -7.45 -6.14
N HIS A 139 -5.12 -7.34 -6.29
CA HIS A 139 -4.37 -8.12 -7.27
C HIS A 139 -4.62 -9.62 -7.09
N ALA A 140 -4.49 -10.12 -5.86
CA ALA A 140 -4.62 -11.54 -5.53
C ALA A 140 -6.04 -12.08 -5.77
N PHE A 141 -7.08 -11.33 -5.39
CA PHE A 141 -8.48 -11.71 -5.63
C PHE A 141 -8.82 -11.70 -7.13
N HIS A 142 -8.32 -10.72 -7.88
CA HIS A 142 -8.52 -10.67 -9.33
C HIS A 142 -7.82 -11.84 -10.03
N ALA A 143 -6.56 -12.13 -9.66
CA ALA A 143 -5.84 -13.29 -10.18
C ALA A 143 -6.60 -14.60 -9.90
N SER A 144 -7.01 -14.78 -8.64
CA SER A 144 -7.79 -15.95 -8.21
C SER A 144 -9.14 -16.08 -8.95
N SER A 145 -9.81 -14.97 -9.24
CA SER A 145 -11.08 -14.95 -10.01
C SER A 145 -10.94 -15.39 -11.47
N GLU A 146 -9.71 -15.42 -11.97
CA GLU A 146 -9.35 -15.79 -13.33
C GLU A 146 -8.58 -17.13 -13.37
N ASP A 147 -8.67 -17.91 -12.29
CA ASP A 147 -8.02 -19.21 -12.11
C ASP A 147 -6.50 -19.10 -12.31
N ILE A 148 -5.89 -18.13 -11.63
CA ILE A 148 -4.44 -17.96 -11.50
C ILE A 148 -4.09 -18.16 -10.03
N LYS A 149 -3.08 -19.00 -9.75
CA LYS A 149 -2.69 -19.33 -8.39
C LYS A 149 -1.99 -18.19 -7.66
N VAL A 150 -2.18 -18.16 -6.35
CA VAL A 150 -1.43 -17.28 -5.42
C VAL A 150 -0.43 -18.16 -4.66
N LYS A 151 0.86 -17.96 -4.91
CA LYS A 151 1.96 -18.76 -4.34
C LYS A 151 2.18 -18.44 -2.87
N SER A 152 2.14 -17.18 -2.51
CA SER A 152 2.27 -16.72 -1.12
C SER A 152 1.70 -15.31 -0.98
N ALA A 153 1.48 -14.88 0.25
CA ALA A 153 1.26 -13.47 0.58
C ALA A 153 2.13 -13.11 1.77
N GLY A 154 2.45 -11.84 1.95
CA GLY A 154 3.36 -11.47 3.02
C GLY A 154 3.59 -9.99 3.17
N VAL A 155 4.57 -9.70 4.01
CA VAL A 155 5.10 -8.35 4.23
C VAL A 155 6.60 -8.36 3.97
N PHE A 156 7.13 -7.23 3.53
CA PHE A 156 8.56 -7.04 3.39
C PHE A 156 9.00 -5.74 4.06
N LEU A 157 10.28 -5.69 4.42
CA LEU A 157 10.96 -4.47 4.83
C LEU A 157 12.18 -4.28 3.95
N PHE A 158 12.11 -3.34 3.00
CA PHE A 158 13.22 -2.98 2.11
C PHE A 158 13.95 -1.78 2.68
N PHE A 159 15.18 -1.97 3.16
CA PHE A 159 15.87 -1.02 4.03
C PHE A 159 14.98 -0.56 5.20
N ILE A 160 14.32 0.59 5.06
CA ILE A 160 13.43 1.21 6.05
C ILE A 160 11.97 1.30 5.58
N LEU A 161 11.68 0.86 4.35
CA LEU A 161 10.37 0.96 3.71
C LEU A 161 9.60 -0.35 3.90
N PRO A 162 8.56 -0.37 4.73
CA PRO A 162 7.69 -1.53 4.85
C PRO A 162 6.74 -1.62 3.66
N GLY A 163 6.39 -2.84 3.28
CA GLY A 163 5.41 -3.12 2.24
C GLY A 163 4.70 -4.45 2.46
N GLY A 164 3.62 -4.65 1.70
CA GLY A 164 2.92 -5.92 1.56
C GLY A 164 3.15 -6.47 0.16
N PHE A 165 2.91 -7.76 -0.02
CA PHE A 165 2.87 -8.37 -1.35
C PHE A 165 1.91 -9.55 -1.37
N ALA A 166 1.34 -9.81 -2.55
CA ALA A 166 0.73 -11.08 -2.91
C ALA A 166 1.45 -11.67 -4.13
N GLU A 167 2.12 -12.80 -3.94
CA GLU A 167 2.89 -13.47 -4.97
C GLU A 167 1.95 -14.26 -5.89
N ILE A 168 1.62 -13.68 -7.04
CA ILE A 168 0.80 -14.30 -8.07
C ILE A 168 1.70 -15.13 -8.99
N ASP A 169 1.20 -16.26 -9.50
CA ASP A 169 1.94 -17.03 -10.49
C ASP A 169 2.05 -16.26 -11.83
N GLU A 170 3.19 -15.60 -12.01
CA GLU A 170 3.48 -14.79 -13.19
C GLU A 170 3.51 -15.61 -14.50
N GLU A 171 3.92 -16.88 -14.44
CA GLU A 171 3.93 -17.74 -15.63
C GLU A 171 2.51 -18.12 -16.05
N GLU A 172 1.64 -18.40 -15.09
CA GLU A 172 0.21 -18.61 -15.37
C GLU A 172 -0.44 -17.32 -15.89
N LEU A 173 -0.16 -16.17 -15.26
CA LEU A 173 -0.69 -14.87 -15.67
C LEU A 173 -0.27 -14.50 -17.10
N ALA A 174 1.01 -14.68 -17.44
CA ALA A 174 1.54 -14.37 -18.77
C ALA A 174 0.90 -15.20 -19.90
N LYS A 175 0.43 -16.41 -19.58
CA LYS A 175 -0.28 -17.29 -20.52
C LYS A 175 -1.76 -16.92 -20.71
N LYS A 176 -2.32 -16.06 -19.85
CA LYS A 176 -3.74 -15.64 -19.95
C LYS A 176 -3.93 -14.57 -21.03
N PRO A 177 -5.15 -14.40 -21.57
CA PRO A 177 -5.44 -13.35 -22.53
C PRO A 177 -5.13 -11.95 -21.97
N LEU A 178 -4.75 -11.01 -22.84
CA LEU A 178 -4.39 -9.63 -22.45
C LEU A 178 -5.42 -8.98 -21.52
N TRP A 179 -6.72 -9.16 -21.80
CA TRP A 179 -7.78 -8.60 -20.95
C TRP A 179 -7.74 -9.14 -19.50
N THR A 180 -7.37 -10.40 -19.31
CA THR A 180 -7.21 -10.99 -17.97
C THR A 180 -6.01 -10.38 -17.26
N GLN A 181 -4.89 -10.23 -17.96
CA GLN A 181 -3.70 -9.60 -17.41
C GLN A 181 -3.97 -8.16 -16.98
N LEU A 182 -4.64 -7.39 -17.84
CA LEU A 182 -5.04 -6.01 -17.54
C LEU A 182 -5.97 -5.92 -16.31
N ARG A 183 -6.86 -6.90 -16.09
CA ARG A 183 -7.74 -6.92 -14.91
C ARG A 183 -6.94 -7.08 -13.63
N VAL A 184 -5.92 -7.93 -13.66
CA VAL A 184 -5.02 -8.13 -12.52
C VAL A 184 -4.18 -6.88 -12.33
N PHE A 185 -3.51 -6.35 -13.36
CA PHE A 185 -2.64 -5.18 -13.23
C PHE A 185 -3.36 -3.89 -12.82
N ALA A 186 -4.61 -3.68 -13.25
CA ALA A 186 -5.37 -2.49 -12.86
C ALA A 186 -5.97 -2.59 -11.44
N ALA A 187 -6.07 -3.79 -10.86
CA ALA A 187 -6.82 -4.04 -9.63
C ALA A 187 -6.28 -3.25 -8.42
N GLY A 188 -4.96 -3.23 -8.20
CA GLY A 188 -4.37 -2.54 -7.04
C GLY A 188 -4.63 -1.04 -7.05
N SER A 189 -4.34 -0.37 -8.17
CA SER A 189 -4.59 1.08 -8.30
C SER A 189 -6.07 1.41 -8.12
N PHE A 190 -6.98 0.60 -8.68
CA PHE A 190 -8.41 0.77 -8.49
C PHE A 190 -8.83 0.57 -7.02
N ALA A 191 -8.24 -0.40 -6.31
CA ALA A 191 -8.47 -0.60 -4.88
C ALA A 191 -8.04 0.62 -4.05
N ASN A 192 -6.93 1.28 -4.40
CA ASN A 192 -6.52 2.52 -3.72
C ASN A 192 -7.56 3.64 -3.87
N ILE A 193 -8.14 3.81 -5.05
CA ILE A 193 -9.23 4.78 -5.27
C ILE A 193 -10.44 4.41 -4.41
N LEU A 194 -10.85 3.15 -4.42
CA LEU A 194 -12.00 2.69 -3.63
C LEU A 194 -11.77 2.91 -2.14
N THR A 195 -10.59 2.56 -1.63
CA THR A 195 -10.18 2.83 -0.25
C THR A 195 -10.29 4.32 0.08
N PHE A 196 -9.77 5.19 -0.80
CA PHE A 196 -9.89 6.64 -0.62
C PHE A 196 -11.35 7.10 -0.58
N LEU A 197 -12.19 6.66 -1.52
CA LEU A 197 -13.61 7.04 -1.58
C LEU A 197 -14.39 6.57 -0.35
N VAL A 198 -14.12 5.34 0.12
CA VAL A 198 -14.75 4.80 1.33
C VAL A 198 -14.34 5.63 2.55
N LEU A 199 -13.05 5.91 2.73
CA LEU A 199 -12.56 6.71 3.85
C LEU A 199 -13.09 8.14 3.80
N LEU A 200 -13.16 8.75 2.62
CA LEU A 200 -13.75 10.07 2.42
C LEU A 200 -15.23 10.10 2.81
N GLY A 201 -15.99 9.06 2.42
CA GLY A 201 -17.38 8.89 2.81
C GLY A 201 -17.56 8.77 4.32
N VAL A 202 -16.79 7.88 4.96
CA VAL A 202 -16.78 7.70 6.42
C VAL A 202 -16.43 9.02 7.12
N PHE A 203 -15.38 9.71 6.67
CA PHE A 203 -14.97 10.99 7.23
C PHE A 203 -16.07 12.05 7.11
N SER A 204 -16.72 12.13 5.95
CA SER A 204 -17.82 13.07 5.69
C SER A 204 -19.01 12.81 6.62
N LEU A 205 -19.37 11.54 6.84
CA LEU A 205 -20.43 11.15 7.77
C LEU A 205 -20.08 11.48 9.23
N LEU A 206 -18.83 11.24 9.64
CA LEU A 206 -18.37 11.57 10.99
C LEU A 206 -18.33 13.08 11.24
N ARG A 207 -17.99 13.88 10.23
CA ARG A 207 -18.00 15.34 10.31
C ARG A 207 -19.42 15.88 10.51
N ASP A 208 -20.37 15.38 9.73
CA ASP A 208 -21.77 15.83 9.78
C ASP A 208 -22.39 15.57 11.17
N ARG A 209 -22.13 14.40 11.77
CA ARG A 209 -22.59 14.08 13.13
C ARG A 209 -22.03 15.01 14.20
N ARG A 210 -20.77 15.47 14.07
CA ARG A 210 -20.19 16.44 15.02
C ARG A 210 -20.76 17.84 14.82
N GLY A 211 -21.01 18.23 13.57
CA GLY A 211 -21.68 19.50 13.26
C GLY A 211 -23.11 19.57 13.82
N GLY A 212 -23.85 18.46 13.79
CA GLY A 212 -25.16 18.34 14.43
C GLY A 212 -25.10 18.37 15.96
N ALA A 213 -24.19 17.63 16.57
CA ALA A 213 -24.04 17.57 18.03
C ALA A 213 -23.62 18.93 18.65
N CYS A 214 -22.80 19.73 17.95
CA CYS A 214 -22.46 21.09 18.41
C CYS A 214 -23.66 22.05 18.33
N LYS A 215 -24.56 21.91 17.36
CA LYS A 215 -25.77 22.74 17.25
C LYS A 215 -26.80 22.42 18.34
N GLU A 216 -26.93 21.14 18.68
CA GLU A 216 -27.85 20.68 19.72
C GLU A 216 -27.34 21.04 21.13
N ALA A 217 -26.01 21.03 21.34
CA ALA A 217 -25.39 21.47 22.58
C ALA A 217 -25.36 23.00 22.77
N SER A 218 -25.45 23.79 21.70
CA SER A 218 -25.49 25.26 21.77
C SER A 218 -26.90 25.83 21.98
N GLY A 219 -27.93 24.98 22.14
CA GLY A 219 -29.28 25.43 22.43
C GLY A 219 -29.96 26.23 21.31
N ASP A 220 -29.50 26.06 20.06
CA ASP A 220 -30.17 26.65 18.89
C ASP A 220 -31.30 25.71 18.43
N THR A 221 -32.29 25.54 19.29
CA THR A 221 -33.63 25.14 18.87
C THR A 221 -34.44 26.41 18.72
N ALA A 222 -34.72 26.80 17.48
CA ALA A 222 -35.75 27.78 17.16
C ALA A 222 -37.13 27.28 17.63
#